data_AF-A0A1V6T7B2-F1
#
_entry.id   AF-A0A1V6T7B2-F1
#
_cell.length_a   1.000
_cell.length_b   1.000
_cell.length_c   1.000
_cell.angle_alpha   90.00
_cell.angle_beta   90.00
_cell.angle_gamma   90.00
#
_symmetry.space_group_name_H-M   'P 1'
#
loop_
_entity.id
_entity.type
_entity.pdbx_description
1 polymer ?
#
loop_
_entity_poly.entity_id
_entity_poly.type
_entity_poly.pdbx_seq_one_letter_code
_entity_poly.pdbx_strand_id
1 'polypeptide(L)'
;MAKGTALVITADSDFLPPHVKKSLPHSQMRIWQGLEPLDEWSSRFFGHIREAAELFGSNDPALGTLSASGWMRHIDGWCLENKISDITTTIQSPCSSSAGSERSSQTDLSLFKACPVEDFPYYLRSITGTQIPYFVAIFKPTRGIEAPYPIWMSYVPALTTMINLGNDLLSFPKEVLAGETANYISLVTQMKRDAGYKSKFANDSLWTMRDSIQELFMRLVDSIRALDDGFADLLLRDCYCRSTEHKLLSQERRSRWSKSQVQLTATLWALFKQGYFAWHINSKRYGLDSLKSHFEGA
;
A
#
# COMPACT_ATOMS: atom_id res chain seq x y z
N MET A 1 14.90 -0.71 -5.74
CA MET A 1 13.89 -1.05 -4.72
C MET A 1 14.42 -1.01 -3.29
N ALA A 2 15.41 -1.81 -2.89
CA ALA A 2 15.92 -1.80 -1.50
C ALA A 2 16.24 -0.39 -0.95
N LYS A 3 16.95 0.43 -1.73
CA LYS A 3 17.22 1.86 -1.41
C LYS A 3 15.93 2.66 -1.18
N GLY A 4 14.96 2.57 -2.08
CA GLY A 4 13.67 3.25 -1.98
C GLY A 4 12.84 2.79 -0.78
N THR A 5 12.76 1.49 -0.54
CA THR A 5 12.09 0.91 0.63
C THR A 5 12.73 1.40 1.93
N ALA A 6 14.07 1.40 2.02
CA ALA A 6 14.78 1.91 3.20
C ALA A 6 14.49 3.40 3.43
N LEU A 7 14.54 4.22 2.37
CA LEU A 7 14.21 5.65 2.45
C LEU A 7 12.79 5.89 2.95
N VAL A 8 11.81 5.14 2.43
CA VAL A 8 10.42 5.23 2.92
C VAL A 8 10.30 4.82 4.38
N ILE A 9 10.93 3.72 4.79
CA ILE A 9 10.90 3.30 6.20
C ILE A 9 11.51 4.39 7.09
N THR A 10 12.57 5.08 6.64
CA THR A 10 13.16 6.19 7.43
C THR A 10 12.23 7.40 7.53
N ALA A 11 11.40 7.68 6.52
CA ALA A 11 10.42 8.76 6.57
C ALA A 11 9.26 8.45 7.54
N ASP A 12 8.79 7.20 7.50
CA ASP A 12 7.67 6.68 8.29
C ASP A 12 8.02 6.59 9.79
N SER A 13 9.27 6.24 10.09
CA SER A 13 9.78 6.14 11.46
C SER A 13 10.13 7.48 12.12
N ASP A 14 10.45 7.43 13.42
CA ASP A 14 11.08 8.52 14.16
C ASP A 14 12.55 8.77 13.78
N PHE A 15 13.08 8.12 12.74
CA PHE A 15 14.45 8.35 12.28
C PHE A 15 14.63 9.69 11.55
N LEU A 16 13.58 10.25 10.96
CA LEU A 16 13.68 11.51 10.25
C LEU A 16 13.64 12.70 11.23
N PRO A 17 14.66 13.59 11.26
CA PRO A 17 14.67 14.71 12.19
C PRO A 17 13.45 15.63 12.02
N PRO A 18 12.85 16.16 13.10
CA PRO A 18 11.61 16.96 13.01
C PRO A 18 11.71 18.18 12.08
N HIS A 19 12.88 18.82 11.99
CA HIS A 19 13.09 19.96 11.09
C HIS A 19 13.02 19.54 9.61
N VAL A 20 13.55 18.36 9.27
CA VAL A 20 13.43 17.78 7.93
C VAL A 20 11.97 17.42 7.66
N LYS A 21 11.28 16.86 8.66
CA LYS A 21 9.85 16.54 8.53
C LYS A 21 9.02 17.78 8.15
N LYS A 22 9.29 18.90 8.82
CA LYS A 22 8.63 20.20 8.59
C LYS A 22 9.01 20.84 7.24
N SER A 23 10.23 20.64 6.76
CA SER A 23 10.67 21.21 5.47
C SER A 23 10.22 20.41 4.25
N LEU A 24 9.81 19.15 4.42
CA LEU A 24 9.54 18.25 3.30
C LEU A 24 8.52 18.78 2.27
N PRO A 25 7.36 19.36 2.65
CA PRO A 25 6.44 19.95 1.68
C PRO A 25 7.08 21.06 0.84
N HIS A 26 7.98 21.84 1.44
CA HIS A 26 8.70 22.91 0.76
C HIS A 26 9.80 22.35 -0.16
N SER A 27 10.53 21.31 0.29
CA SER A 27 11.49 20.57 -0.54
C SER A 27 10.81 20.00 -1.79
N GLN A 28 9.60 19.43 -1.63
CA GLN A 28 8.82 18.91 -2.74
C GLN A 28 8.36 20.01 -3.70
N MET A 29 7.82 21.12 -3.20
CA MET A 29 7.43 22.27 -4.02
C MET A 29 8.61 22.81 -4.83
N ARG A 30 9.79 22.91 -4.22
CA ARG A 30 11.01 23.39 -4.89
C ARG A 30 11.39 22.52 -6.08
N ILE A 31 11.22 21.21 -5.99
CA ILE A 31 11.51 20.31 -7.11
C ILE A 31 10.56 20.53 -8.28
N TRP A 32 9.28 20.74 -7.99
CA TRP A 32 8.32 21.11 -9.03
C TRP A 32 8.66 22.43 -9.72
N GLN A 33 9.41 23.30 -9.04
CA GLN A 33 9.96 24.55 -9.59
C GLN A 33 11.35 24.38 -10.23
N GLY A 34 11.91 23.16 -10.28
CA GLY A 34 13.26 22.91 -10.79
C GLY A 34 14.38 23.38 -9.86
N LEU A 35 14.10 23.54 -8.56
CA LEU A 35 15.06 23.97 -7.54
C LEU A 35 15.52 22.80 -6.67
N GLU A 36 16.73 22.93 -6.10
CA GLU A 36 17.29 21.95 -5.16
C GLU A 36 16.46 21.86 -3.86
N PRO A 37 16.33 20.67 -3.25
CA PRO A 37 15.65 20.49 -1.96
C PRO A 37 16.32 21.26 -0.81
N LEU A 38 15.61 21.40 0.31
CA LEU A 38 16.09 22.17 1.46
C LEU A 38 17.04 21.38 2.38
N ASP A 39 17.12 20.07 2.21
CA ASP A 39 17.83 19.18 3.12
C ASP A 39 18.40 17.94 2.39
N GLU A 40 19.41 17.33 3.00
CA GLU A 40 20.13 16.20 2.40
C GLU A 40 19.27 14.96 2.22
N TRP A 41 18.37 14.68 3.16
CA TRP A 41 17.50 13.50 3.07
C TRP A 41 16.56 13.63 1.87
N SER A 42 15.94 14.79 1.70
CA SER A 42 15.13 15.13 0.54
C SER A 42 15.96 14.97 -0.74
N SER A 43 17.16 15.57 -0.82
CA SER A 43 18.04 15.42 -1.98
C SER A 43 18.34 13.96 -2.33
N ARG A 44 18.57 13.11 -1.32
CA ARG A 44 18.74 11.66 -1.53
C ARG A 44 17.46 10.97 -1.99
N PHE A 45 16.31 11.31 -1.42
CA PHE A 45 15.01 10.76 -1.80
C PHE A 45 14.67 11.10 -3.25
N PHE A 46 14.78 12.36 -3.63
CA PHE A 46 14.46 12.83 -4.97
C PHE A 46 15.52 12.41 -6.00
N GLY A 47 16.78 12.25 -5.59
CA GLY A 47 17.78 11.52 -6.36
C GLY A 47 17.34 10.09 -6.66
N HIS A 48 16.80 9.37 -5.66
CA HIS A 48 16.26 8.03 -5.88
C HIS A 48 15.06 8.00 -6.83
N ILE A 49 14.15 8.98 -6.78
CA ILE A 49 13.02 9.06 -7.72
C ILE A 49 13.53 9.13 -9.16
N ARG A 50 14.57 9.94 -9.43
CA ARG A 50 15.20 10.04 -10.76
C ARG A 50 15.81 8.71 -11.19
N GLU A 51 16.60 8.08 -10.32
CA GLU A 51 17.17 6.75 -10.57
C GLU A 51 16.10 5.69 -10.87
N ALA A 52 14.97 5.73 -10.14
CA ALA A 52 13.85 4.82 -10.36
C ALA A 52 13.17 5.10 -11.70
N ALA A 53 12.94 6.36 -12.05
CA ALA A 53 12.36 6.76 -13.33
C ALA A 53 13.22 6.27 -14.51
N GLU A 54 14.54 6.43 -14.43
CA GLU A 54 15.48 5.95 -15.44
C GLU A 54 15.52 4.42 -15.53
N LEU A 55 15.59 3.75 -14.37
CA LEU A 55 15.64 2.29 -14.32
C LEU A 55 14.36 1.69 -14.91
N PHE A 56 13.21 2.14 -14.45
CA PHE A 56 11.93 1.58 -14.86
C PHE A 56 11.45 2.10 -16.22
N GLY A 57 11.93 3.27 -16.63
CA GLY A 57 11.65 3.88 -17.92
C GLY A 57 12.56 3.42 -19.07
N SER A 58 13.53 2.53 -18.81
CA SER A 58 14.58 2.21 -19.78
C SER A 58 14.07 1.62 -21.10
N ASN A 59 12.94 0.91 -21.07
CA ASN A 59 12.32 0.33 -22.26
C ASN A 59 10.95 0.97 -22.54
N ASP A 60 10.17 1.25 -21.48
CA ASP A 60 8.89 1.95 -21.55
C ASP A 60 8.90 3.19 -20.62
N PRO A 61 9.03 4.41 -21.17
CA PRO A 61 9.01 5.65 -20.38
C PRO A 61 7.75 5.84 -19.51
N ALA A 62 6.63 5.20 -19.87
CA ALA A 62 5.42 5.24 -19.06
C ALA A 62 5.63 4.53 -17.71
N LEU A 63 6.40 3.45 -17.66
CA LEU A 63 6.75 2.75 -16.42
C LEU A 63 7.69 3.57 -15.54
N GLY A 64 8.63 4.30 -16.16
CA GLY A 64 9.49 5.25 -15.46
C GLY A 64 8.66 6.35 -14.77
N THR A 65 7.72 6.94 -15.51
CA THR A 65 6.80 7.98 -15.01
C THR A 65 5.88 7.42 -13.91
N LEU A 66 5.36 6.22 -14.10
CA LEU A 66 4.50 5.54 -13.13
C LEU A 66 5.25 5.26 -11.82
N SER A 67 6.49 4.75 -11.89
CA SER A 67 7.30 4.55 -10.68
C SER A 67 7.64 5.87 -9.99
N ALA A 68 8.03 6.90 -10.75
CA ALA A 68 8.42 8.18 -10.19
C ALA A 68 7.25 8.86 -9.47
N SER A 69 6.08 8.91 -10.12
CA SER A 69 4.84 9.42 -9.53
C SER A 69 4.41 8.60 -8.32
N GLY A 70 4.63 7.29 -8.33
CA GLY A 70 4.38 6.42 -7.19
C GLY A 70 5.18 6.79 -5.94
N TRP A 71 6.49 7.04 -6.08
CA TRP A 71 7.32 7.50 -4.96
C TRP A 71 6.94 8.91 -4.50
N MET A 72 6.61 9.80 -5.44
CA MET A 72 6.18 11.16 -5.12
C MET A 72 4.87 11.17 -4.33
N ARG A 73 3.89 10.36 -4.75
CA ARG A 73 2.59 10.22 -4.07
C ARG A 73 2.73 9.75 -2.63
N HIS A 74 3.71 8.91 -2.34
CA HIS A 74 3.96 8.49 -0.97
C HIS A 74 4.39 9.67 -0.07
N ILE A 75 5.20 10.59 -0.60
CA ILE A 75 5.57 11.83 0.12
C ILE A 75 4.34 12.73 0.33
N ASP A 76 3.47 12.84 -0.68
CA ASP A 76 2.19 13.56 -0.53
C ASP A 76 1.34 12.95 0.59
N GLY A 77 1.24 11.62 0.62
CA GLY A 77 0.51 10.89 1.64
C GLY A 77 1.05 11.16 3.03
N TRP A 78 2.37 11.11 3.20
CA TRP A 78 3.00 11.38 4.47
C TRP A 78 2.83 12.84 4.93
N CYS A 79 2.92 13.80 4.01
CA CYS A 79 2.61 15.21 4.30
C CYS A 79 1.14 15.39 4.72
N LEU A 80 0.23 14.60 4.15
CA LEU A 80 -1.18 14.59 4.52
C LEU A 80 -1.40 13.98 5.91
N GLU A 81 -0.75 12.86 6.24
CA GLU A 81 -0.82 12.22 7.56
C GLU A 81 -0.35 13.18 8.66
N ASN A 82 0.77 13.89 8.46
CA ASN A 82 1.25 14.91 9.39
C ASN A 82 0.21 16.01 9.63
N LYS A 83 -0.42 16.51 8.57
CA LYS A 83 -1.49 17.52 8.70
C LYS A 83 -2.71 16.99 9.45
N ILE A 84 -3.12 15.75 9.18
CA ILE A 84 -4.24 15.12 9.90
C ILE A 84 -3.90 14.99 11.39
N SER A 85 -2.67 14.61 11.73
CA SER A 85 -2.18 14.55 13.10
C SER A 85 -2.19 15.92 13.79
N ASP A 86 -1.67 16.96 13.11
CA ASP A 86 -1.63 18.34 13.63
C ASP A 86 -3.03 18.90 13.93
N ILE A 87 -4.01 18.65 13.06
CA ILE A 87 -5.39 19.12 13.30
C ILE A 87 -6.02 18.37 14.48
N THR A 88 -5.73 17.07 14.62
CA THR A 88 -6.24 16.24 15.73
C THR A 88 -5.71 16.73 17.08
N THR A 89 -4.42 17.05 17.17
CA THR A 89 -3.82 17.60 18.40
C THR A 89 -4.35 18.99 18.76
N THR A 90 -4.56 19.85 17.76
CA THR A 90 -5.07 21.22 17.97
C THR A 90 -6.51 21.22 18.50
N ILE A 91 -7.38 20.34 17.98
CA ILE A 91 -8.78 20.24 18.40
C ILE A 91 -8.92 19.65 19.82
N GLN A 92 -7.98 18.81 20.26
CA GLN A 92 -7.95 18.27 21.62
C GLN A 92 -7.46 19.27 22.67
N SER A 93 -6.98 20.45 22.25
CA SER A 93 -6.55 21.53 23.14
C SER A 93 -7.57 22.69 23.29
N PRO A 94 -8.83 22.49 23.70
CA PRO A 94 -9.65 23.58 24.23
C PRO A 94 -9.54 23.62 25.77
N CYS A 95 -8.91 24.67 26.30
CA CYS A 95 -9.06 25.17 27.66
C CYS A 95 -8.85 24.17 28.82
N SER A 96 -7.60 23.75 29.06
CA SER A 96 -7.20 23.24 30.37
C SER A 96 -7.01 24.39 31.38
N SER A 97 -8.13 24.90 31.87
CA SER A 97 -8.25 25.53 33.19
C SER A 97 -9.40 24.87 33.94
N SER A 98 -9.34 23.55 34.09
CA SER A 98 -10.04 22.84 35.16
C SER A 98 -9.22 21.62 35.57
N ALA A 99 -8.87 21.59 36.85
CA ALA A 99 -8.02 20.60 37.48
C ALA A 99 -8.77 19.27 37.68
N GLY A 100 -8.03 18.16 37.53
CA GLY A 100 -8.40 16.89 38.14
C GLY A 100 -9.24 15.94 37.29
N SER A 101 -8.67 15.42 36.20
CA SER A 101 -9.06 14.09 35.71
C SER A 101 -7.90 13.50 34.91
N GLU A 102 -7.28 12.45 35.45
CA GLU A 102 -6.34 11.59 34.73
C GLU A 102 -7.10 10.89 33.58
N ARG A 103 -7.23 11.58 32.45
CA ARG A 103 -7.69 10.96 31.21
C ARG A 103 -6.51 10.29 30.53
N SER A 104 -6.62 8.97 30.42
CA SER A 104 -5.78 8.12 29.58
C SER A 104 -5.48 8.76 28.24
N SER A 105 -4.22 8.70 27.81
CA SER A 105 -3.68 9.15 26.54
C SER A 105 -4.21 8.35 25.33
N GLN A 106 -5.53 8.27 25.18
CA GLN A 106 -6.15 7.91 23.91
C GLN A 106 -6.19 9.17 23.06
N THR A 107 -5.35 9.21 22.03
CA THR A 107 -5.50 10.13 20.90
C THR A 107 -6.88 9.89 20.30
N ASP A 108 -7.86 10.68 20.74
CA ASP A 108 -9.22 10.70 20.22
C ASP A 108 -9.12 11.10 18.74
N LEU A 109 -9.40 10.17 17.82
CA LEU A 109 -9.44 10.36 16.36
C LEU A 109 -10.62 11.28 15.96
N SER A 110 -10.85 12.35 16.71
CA SER A 110 -11.99 13.27 16.61
C SER A 110 -12.08 13.96 15.26
N LEU A 111 -10.98 14.00 14.49
CA LEU A 111 -11.01 14.47 13.10
C LEU A 111 -11.87 13.57 12.21
N PHE A 112 -11.86 12.25 12.47
CA PHE A 112 -12.59 11.25 11.69
C PHE A 112 -14.01 11.01 12.21
N LYS A 113 -14.36 11.50 13.41
CA LYS A 113 -15.73 11.43 13.97
C LYS A 113 -16.80 12.04 13.04
N ALA A 114 -16.39 12.84 12.06
CA ALA A 114 -17.27 13.49 11.10
C ALA A 114 -16.94 13.16 9.63
N CYS A 115 -16.19 12.09 9.32
CA CYS A 115 -16.00 11.69 7.92
C CYS A 115 -17.12 10.70 7.50
N PRO A 116 -18.17 11.15 6.79
CA PRO A 116 -19.28 10.26 6.39
C PRO A 116 -18.93 9.35 5.20
N VAL A 117 -17.72 9.48 4.64
CA VAL A 117 -17.33 8.81 3.41
C VAL A 117 -16.64 7.49 3.75
N GLU A 118 -17.36 6.38 3.53
CA GLU A 118 -16.88 5.02 3.84
C GLU A 118 -15.55 4.69 3.16
N ASP A 119 -15.32 5.21 1.95
CA ASP A 119 -14.09 4.97 1.18
C ASP A 119 -12.89 5.82 1.62
N PHE A 120 -13.07 6.80 2.51
CA PHE A 120 -11.98 7.71 2.89
C PHE A 120 -10.75 7.00 3.49
N PRO A 121 -10.89 6.02 4.40
CA PRO A 121 -9.73 5.28 4.90
C PRO A 121 -8.95 4.58 3.79
N TYR A 122 -9.65 4.03 2.79
CA TYR A 122 -8.98 3.35 1.67
C TYR A 122 -8.35 4.35 0.70
N TYR A 123 -9.00 5.49 0.46
CA TYR A 123 -8.41 6.59 -0.29
C TYR A 123 -7.11 7.08 0.36
N LEU A 124 -7.14 7.40 1.66
CA LEU A 124 -5.95 7.82 2.41
C LEU A 124 -4.84 6.77 2.27
N ARG A 125 -5.20 5.50 2.49
CA ARG A 125 -4.26 4.38 2.35
C ARG A 125 -3.68 4.23 0.95
N SER A 126 -4.46 4.53 -0.09
CA SER A 126 -4.00 4.48 -1.49
C SER A 126 -2.99 5.58 -1.84
N ILE A 127 -2.89 6.63 -1.03
CA ILE A 127 -1.91 7.70 -1.21
C ILE A 127 -0.70 7.45 -0.31
N THR A 128 -0.93 7.03 0.94
CA THR A 128 0.14 6.82 1.92
C THR A 128 0.87 5.49 1.73
N GLY A 129 0.25 4.54 1.04
CA GLY A 129 0.90 3.32 0.59
C GLY A 129 2.00 3.53 -0.44
N THR A 130 2.89 2.55 -0.55
CA THR A 130 3.94 2.50 -1.59
C THR A 130 3.61 1.52 -2.70
N GLN A 131 2.34 1.19 -2.92
CA GLN A 131 1.96 0.12 -3.87
C GLN A 131 2.49 0.33 -5.30
N ILE A 132 2.53 1.59 -5.78
CA ILE A 132 2.87 1.89 -7.18
C ILE A 132 4.31 1.49 -7.51
N PRO A 133 5.33 1.96 -6.77
CA PRO A 133 6.69 1.48 -6.98
C PRO A 133 6.84 -0.03 -6.88
N TYR A 134 6.11 -0.68 -5.97
CA TYR A 134 6.20 -2.13 -5.80
C TYR A 134 5.63 -2.87 -7.01
N PHE A 135 4.43 -2.56 -7.49
CA PHE A 135 3.90 -3.29 -8.65
C PHE A 135 4.68 -3.01 -9.93
N VAL A 136 5.28 -1.81 -10.11
CA VAL A 136 6.20 -1.58 -11.24
C VAL A 136 7.42 -2.49 -11.12
N ALA A 137 7.97 -2.63 -9.91
CA ALA A 137 9.11 -3.50 -9.65
C ALA A 137 8.79 -5.00 -9.77
N ILE A 138 7.54 -5.44 -9.55
CA ILE A 138 7.12 -6.81 -9.83
C ILE A 138 7.38 -7.13 -11.30
N PHE A 139 6.90 -6.26 -12.19
CA PHE A 139 6.88 -6.50 -13.63
C PHE A 139 8.12 -5.99 -14.36
N LYS A 140 9.00 -5.25 -13.68
CA LYS A 140 10.32 -4.86 -14.19
C LYS A 140 11.39 -5.01 -13.10
N PRO A 141 11.75 -6.24 -12.72
CA PRO A 141 12.68 -6.47 -11.62
C PRO A 141 14.12 -6.05 -11.93
N THR A 142 14.50 -5.98 -13.22
CA THR A 142 15.83 -5.56 -13.67
C THR A 142 15.73 -4.74 -14.96
N ARG A 143 16.85 -4.16 -15.43
CA ARG A 143 16.89 -3.46 -16.73
C ARG A 143 16.54 -4.37 -17.91
N GLY A 144 16.96 -5.64 -17.85
CA GLY A 144 16.81 -6.61 -18.94
C GLY A 144 15.54 -7.46 -18.88
N ILE A 145 14.77 -7.41 -17.79
CA ILE A 145 13.56 -8.20 -17.60
C ILE A 145 12.38 -7.25 -17.43
N GLU A 146 11.41 -7.31 -18.35
CA GLU A 146 10.21 -6.49 -18.33
C GLU A 146 9.02 -7.26 -18.89
N ALA A 147 7.96 -7.37 -18.09
CA ALA A 147 6.65 -7.81 -18.50
C ALA A 147 5.89 -6.63 -19.15
N PRO A 148 5.34 -6.80 -20.38
CA PRO A 148 4.67 -5.72 -21.09
C PRO A 148 3.56 -5.07 -20.27
N TYR A 149 3.62 -3.74 -20.13
CA TYR A 149 2.67 -2.95 -19.33
C TYR A 149 1.19 -3.29 -19.62
N PRO A 150 0.74 -3.44 -20.88
CA PRO A 150 -0.67 -3.72 -21.14
C PRO A 150 -1.17 -5.09 -20.68
N ILE A 151 -0.28 -6.04 -20.34
CA ILE A 151 -0.68 -7.35 -19.80
C ILE A 151 -1.18 -7.20 -18.36
N TRP A 152 -0.57 -6.31 -17.58
CA TRP A 152 -0.84 -6.22 -16.14
C TRP A 152 -1.53 -4.92 -15.72
N MET A 153 -1.60 -3.89 -16.57
CA MET A 153 -2.18 -2.59 -16.22
C MET A 153 -3.64 -2.66 -15.72
N SER A 154 -4.46 -3.58 -16.27
CA SER A 154 -5.86 -3.75 -15.84
C SER A 154 -5.99 -4.33 -14.43
N TYR A 155 -4.92 -4.93 -13.91
CA TYR A 155 -4.88 -5.54 -12.59
C TYR A 155 -4.33 -4.59 -11.50
N VAL A 156 -3.93 -3.37 -11.87
CA VAL A 156 -3.42 -2.35 -10.92
C VAL A 156 -4.34 -2.13 -9.71
N PRO A 157 -5.68 -2.09 -9.83
CA PRO A 157 -6.56 -1.98 -8.67
C PRO A 157 -6.40 -3.14 -7.67
N ALA A 158 -6.38 -4.39 -8.16
CA ALA A 158 -6.20 -5.58 -7.32
C ALA A 158 -4.79 -5.66 -6.73
N LEU A 159 -3.75 -5.30 -7.50
CA LEU A 159 -2.37 -5.19 -7.01
C LEU A 159 -2.25 -4.16 -5.89
N THR A 160 -2.90 -3.00 -6.05
CA THR A 160 -2.94 -1.95 -5.03
C THR A 160 -3.58 -2.45 -3.75
N THR A 161 -4.74 -3.11 -3.85
CA THR A 161 -5.42 -3.69 -2.69
C THR A 161 -4.55 -4.76 -2.01
N MET A 162 -3.94 -5.67 -2.78
CA MET A 162 -3.10 -6.73 -2.23
C MET A 162 -1.89 -6.18 -1.48
N ILE A 163 -1.17 -5.21 -2.06
CA ILE A 163 0.04 -4.65 -1.45
C ILE A 163 -0.28 -3.82 -0.21
N ASN A 164 -1.34 -3.00 -0.25
CA ASN A 164 -1.67 -2.14 0.89
C ASN A 164 -2.34 -2.93 2.01
N LEU A 165 -3.41 -3.65 1.72
CA LEU A 165 -4.15 -4.39 2.74
C LEU A 165 -3.40 -5.64 3.22
N GLY A 166 -2.55 -6.23 2.38
CA GLY A 166 -1.63 -7.29 2.80
C GLY A 166 -0.68 -6.78 3.88
N ASN A 167 -0.12 -5.58 3.72
CA ASN A 167 0.71 -4.97 4.75
C ASN A 167 -0.13 -4.67 5.98
N ASP A 168 -1.29 -4.02 5.83
CA ASP A 168 -2.13 -3.60 6.97
C ASP A 168 -2.59 -4.78 7.82
N LEU A 169 -2.92 -5.91 7.20
CA LEU A 169 -3.27 -7.14 7.93
C LEU A 169 -2.08 -7.68 8.75
N LEU A 170 -0.90 -7.75 8.13
CA LEU A 170 0.28 -8.38 8.70
C LEU A 170 1.04 -7.45 9.65
N SER A 171 0.84 -6.14 9.51
CA SER A 171 1.39 -5.10 10.39
C SER A 171 0.49 -4.79 11.57
N PHE A 172 -0.80 -5.10 11.50
CA PHE A 172 -1.75 -4.78 12.56
C PHE A 172 -1.29 -5.19 13.97
N PRO A 173 -0.77 -6.42 14.21
CA PRO A 173 -0.36 -6.81 15.57
C PRO A 173 0.73 -5.90 16.15
N LYS A 174 1.77 -5.56 15.37
CA LYS A 174 2.83 -4.66 15.84
C LYS A 174 2.31 -3.25 16.11
N GLU A 175 1.35 -2.78 15.31
CA GLU A 175 0.80 -1.42 15.38
C GLU A 175 -0.05 -1.27 16.64
N VAL A 176 -0.91 -2.26 16.92
CA VAL A 176 -1.70 -2.30 18.15
C VAL A 176 -0.80 -2.35 19.39
N LEU A 177 0.24 -3.19 19.37
CA LEU A 177 1.19 -3.30 20.49
C LEU A 177 2.01 -2.01 20.70
N ALA A 178 2.27 -1.26 19.63
CA ALA A 178 2.90 0.05 19.70
C ALA A 178 1.93 1.18 20.10
N GLY A 179 0.64 0.87 20.28
CA GLY A 179 -0.39 1.87 20.58
C GLY A 179 -0.76 2.76 19.40
N GLU A 180 -0.42 2.36 18.17
CA GLU A 180 -0.77 3.10 16.96
C GLU A 180 -2.28 3.07 16.71
N THR A 181 -2.94 4.22 16.86
CA THR A 181 -4.38 4.37 16.64
C THR A 181 -4.74 4.80 15.22
N ALA A 182 -3.79 5.32 14.46
CA ALA A 182 -4.00 5.85 13.10
C ALA A 182 -3.67 4.85 11.98
N ASN A 183 -3.90 3.54 12.20
CA ASN A 183 -3.77 2.52 11.16
C ASN A 183 -5.09 2.27 10.41
N TYR A 184 -5.03 1.66 9.23
CA TYR A 184 -6.19 1.44 8.36
C TYR A 184 -7.36 0.73 9.06
N ILE A 185 -7.08 -0.34 9.82
CA ILE A 185 -8.12 -1.11 10.53
C ILE A 185 -8.77 -0.27 11.62
N SER A 186 -7.99 0.49 12.38
CA SER A 186 -8.51 1.41 13.41
C SER A 186 -9.37 2.50 12.79
N LEU A 187 -8.94 3.11 11.68
CA LEU A 187 -9.69 4.15 10.98
C LEU A 187 -11.02 3.63 10.43
N VAL A 188 -11.03 2.47 9.76
CA VAL A 188 -12.26 1.83 9.28
C VAL A 188 -13.20 1.50 10.44
N THR A 189 -12.63 0.97 11.53
CA THR A 189 -13.42 0.60 12.71
C THR A 189 -14.13 1.80 13.31
N GLN A 190 -13.38 2.89 13.51
CA GLN A 190 -13.90 4.11 14.11
C GLN A 190 -14.96 4.75 13.21
N MET A 191 -14.68 4.89 11.91
CA MET A 191 -15.62 5.47 10.94
C MET A 191 -16.94 4.69 10.89
N LYS A 192 -16.90 3.36 10.77
CA LYS A 192 -18.12 2.53 10.72
C LYS A 192 -18.88 2.56 12.04
N ARG A 193 -18.16 2.57 13.18
CA ARG A 193 -18.78 2.70 14.50
C ARG A 193 -19.52 4.02 14.66
N ASP A 194 -18.89 5.13 14.26
CA ASP A 194 -19.48 6.47 14.34
C ASP A 194 -20.69 6.63 13.42
N ALA A 195 -20.67 5.96 12.26
CA ALA A 195 -21.82 5.87 11.36
C ALA A 195 -22.92 4.89 11.86
N GLY A 196 -22.77 4.30 13.04
CA GLY A 196 -23.78 3.45 13.67
C GLY A 196 -23.88 2.02 13.11
N TYR A 197 -22.89 1.57 12.33
CA TYR A 197 -22.86 0.20 11.81
C TYR A 197 -22.87 -0.80 12.96
N LYS A 198 -23.68 -1.86 12.81
CA LYS A 198 -23.76 -2.96 13.78
C LYS A 198 -22.68 -4.00 13.51
N SER A 199 -22.17 -4.61 14.58
CA SER A 199 -21.23 -5.73 14.44
C SER A 199 -21.92 -6.94 13.81
N LYS A 200 -21.18 -7.69 13.00
CA LYS A 200 -21.58 -9.00 12.46
C LYS A 200 -21.25 -10.14 13.43
N PHE A 201 -20.44 -9.87 14.46
CA PHE A 201 -19.90 -10.89 15.38
C PHE A 201 -20.44 -10.78 16.80
N ALA A 202 -21.06 -9.66 17.17
CA ALA A 202 -21.61 -9.44 18.49
C ALA A 202 -23.00 -8.80 18.39
N ASN A 203 -23.97 -9.45 19.05
CA ASN A 203 -25.36 -8.99 19.05
C ASN A 203 -25.47 -7.64 19.77
N ASP A 204 -26.28 -6.74 19.22
CA ASP A 204 -26.57 -5.40 19.76
C ASP A 204 -25.35 -4.49 19.97
N SER A 205 -24.17 -4.86 19.49
CA SER A 205 -22.97 -4.03 19.57
C SER A 205 -22.75 -3.21 18.29
N LEU A 206 -22.04 -2.10 18.42
CA LEU A 206 -21.52 -1.36 17.27
C LEU A 206 -20.33 -2.10 16.64
N TRP A 207 -19.96 -1.66 15.43
CA TRP A 207 -18.85 -2.17 14.64
C TRP A 207 -17.55 -2.30 15.45
N THR A 208 -16.85 -3.41 15.28
CA THR A 208 -15.65 -3.77 16.05
C THR A 208 -14.42 -3.90 15.16
N MET A 209 -13.22 -3.97 15.78
CA MET A 209 -11.99 -4.27 15.03
C MET A 209 -12.06 -5.63 14.34
N ARG A 210 -12.74 -6.62 14.94
CA ARG A 210 -12.95 -7.95 14.33
C ARG A 210 -13.73 -7.84 13.02
N ASP A 211 -14.75 -6.98 12.97
CA ASP A 211 -15.53 -6.72 11.75
C ASP A 211 -14.64 -6.12 10.66
N SER A 212 -13.82 -5.11 11.00
CA SER A 212 -12.90 -4.47 10.06
C SER A 212 -11.81 -5.43 9.55
N ILE A 213 -11.25 -6.27 10.42
CA ILE A 213 -10.27 -7.30 10.03
C ILE A 213 -10.90 -8.30 9.06
N GLN A 214 -12.13 -8.77 9.34
CA GLN A 214 -12.83 -9.68 8.43
C GLN A 214 -13.04 -9.03 7.06
N GLU A 215 -13.54 -7.79 7.01
CA GLU A 215 -13.81 -7.09 5.75
C GLU A 215 -12.53 -6.86 4.94
N LEU A 216 -11.46 -6.42 5.61
CA LEU A 216 -10.13 -6.28 5.01
C LEU A 216 -9.64 -7.62 4.45
N PHE A 217 -9.72 -8.70 5.24
CA PHE A 217 -9.27 -10.02 4.84
C PHE A 217 -10.02 -10.53 3.61
N MET A 218 -11.35 -10.39 3.58
CA MET A 218 -12.16 -10.78 2.42
C MET A 218 -11.74 -10.00 1.17
N ARG A 219 -11.59 -8.67 1.28
CA ARG A 219 -11.16 -7.82 0.17
C ARG A 219 -9.76 -8.17 -0.34
N LEU A 220 -8.84 -8.52 0.57
CA LEU A 220 -7.50 -9.00 0.24
C LEU A 220 -7.55 -10.33 -0.52
N VAL A 221 -8.31 -11.31 -0.01
CA VAL A 221 -8.46 -12.63 -0.62
C VAL A 221 -9.06 -12.52 -2.02
N ASP A 222 -10.12 -11.72 -2.19
CA ASP A 222 -10.77 -11.54 -3.49
C ASP A 222 -9.83 -10.88 -4.51
N SER A 223 -9.00 -9.92 -4.06
CA SER A 223 -7.99 -9.30 -4.91
C SER A 223 -6.90 -10.28 -5.33
N ILE A 224 -6.43 -11.15 -4.41
CA ILE A 224 -5.45 -12.19 -4.72
C ILE A 224 -6.03 -13.21 -5.71
N ARG A 225 -7.29 -13.63 -5.52
CA ARG A 225 -7.98 -14.54 -6.45
C ARG A 225 -8.11 -13.93 -7.84
N ALA A 226 -8.55 -12.68 -7.93
CA ALA A 226 -8.65 -11.98 -9.22
C ALA A 226 -7.31 -11.91 -9.96
N LEU A 227 -6.20 -11.75 -9.23
CA LEU A 227 -4.85 -11.76 -9.80
C LEU A 227 -4.42 -13.17 -10.22
N ASP A 228 -4.64 -14.17 -9.36
CA ASP A 228 -4.29 -15.56 -9.65
C ASP A 228 -5.07 -16.09 -10.85
N ASP A 229 -6.39 -15.89 -10.87
CA ASP A 229 -7.27 -16.27 -11.98
C ASP A 229 -6.89 -15.51 -13.26
N GLY A 230 -6.63 -14.20 -13.14
CA GLY A 230 -6.26 -13.36 -14.27
C GLY A 230 -4.95 -13.79 -14.93
N PHE A 231 -3.92 -14.09 -14.15
CA PHE A 231 -2.63 -14.54 -14.68
C PHE A 231 -2.62 -16.03 -15.08
N ALA A 232 -3.45 -16.87 -14.45
CA ALA A 232 -3.61 -18.27 -14.84
C ALA A 232 -4.43 -18.43 -16.13
N ASP A 233 -5.53 -17.70 -16.30
CA ASP A 233 -6.34 -17.71 -17.52
C ASP A 233 -5.51 -17.30 -18.75
N LEU A 234 -4.60 -16.33 -18.58
CA LEU A 234 -3.66 -15.95 -19.63
C LEU A 234 -2.75 -17.12 -20.06
N LEU A 235 -2.34 -17.98 -19.13
CA LEU A 235 -1.55 -19.20 -19.45
C LEU A 235 -2.41 -20.26 -20.15
N LEU A 236 -3.65 -20.45 -19.71
CA LEU A 236 -4.54 -21.50 -20.21
C LEU A 236 -5.07 -21.21 -21.62
N ARG A 237 -5.41 -19.95 -21.93
CA ARG A 237 -5.88 -19.55 -23.27
C ARG A 237 -4.85 -19.81 -24.37
N ASP A 238 -3.57 -19.75 -24.05
CA ASP A 238 -2.50 -20.06 -24.99
C ASP A 238 -2.40 -21.57 -25.30
N CYS A 239 -2.80 -22.44 -24.37
CA CYS A 239 -2.80 -23.89 -24.55
C CYS A 239 -3.94 -24.39 -25.45
N TYR A 240 -5.13 -23.81 -25.35
CA TYR A 240 -6.33 -24.32 -26.04
C TYR A 240 -6.34 -24.01 -27.56
N CYS A 241 -5.74 -22.90 -27.99
CA CYS A 241 -5.69 -22.46 -29.39
C CYS A 241 -4.88 -23.38 -30.33
N ARG A 242 -4.21 -24.43 -29.83
CA ARG A 242 -3.48 -25.40 -30.66
C ARG A 242 -4.28 -26.65 -31.03
N SER A 243 -5.45 -26.86 -30.42
CA SER A 243 -6.14 -28.17 -30.49
C SER A 243 -7.38 -28.21 -31.39
N THR A 244 -7.81 -27.09 -31.97
CA THR A 244 -9.08 -27.07 -32.73
C THR A 244 -8.94 -26.42 -34.10
N GLU A 245 -9.25 -27.20 -35.12
CA GLU A 245 -9.16 -26.95 -36.56
C GLU A 245 -10.21 -25.94 -37.08
N HIS A 246 -10.69 -25.00 -36.26
CA HIS A 246 -11.66 -23.98 -36.68
C HIS A 246 -10.94 -22.71 -37.16
N LYS A 247 -10.45 -22.79 -38.40
CA LYS A 247 -9.44 -21.90 -38.98
C LYS A 247 -9.93 -20.60 -39.63
N LEU A 248 -11.21 -20.19 -39.57
CA LEU A 248 -11.71 -19.20 -40.54
C LEU A 248 -12.43 -17.95 -40.04
N LEU A 249 -12.69 -17.74 -38.74
CA LEU A 249 -13.38 -16.50 -38.29
C LEU A 249 -12.83 -15.83 -37.02
N SER A 250 -11.81 -16.39 -36.35
CA SER A 250 -11.25 -15.85 -35.10
C SER A 250 -9.86 -15.22 -35.22
N GLN A 251 -9.35 -15.07 -36.45
CA GLN A 251 -7.97 -14.67 -36.74
C GLN A 251 -7.62 -13.22 -36.29
N GLU A 252 -8.62 -12.39 -35.99
CA GLU A 252 -8.41 -11.00 -35.55
C GLU A 252 -8.21 -10.82 -34.04
N ARG A 253 -8.43 -11.85 -33.21
CA ARG A 253 -8.10 -11.81 -31.77
C ARG A 253 -6.92 -12.72 -31.42
N ARG A 254 -5.90 -12.76 -32.28
CA ARG A 254 -4.59 -13.29 -31.87
C ARG A 254 -4.16 -12.54 -30.61
N SER A 255 -3.77 -13.28 -29.57
CA SER A 255 -3.09 -12.72 -28.40
C SER A 255 -2.00 -11.77 -28.91
N ARG A 256 -2.11 -10.48 -28.57
CA ARG A 256 -1.12 -9.45 -28.94
C ARG A 256 0.28 -9.75 -28.37
N TRP A 257 0.36 -10.70 -27.44
CA TRP A 257 1.53 -11.00 -26.63
C TRP A 257 2.08 -12.39 -26.89
N SER A 258 3.40 -12.53 -26.83
CA SER A 258 4.06 -13.82 -26.95
C SER A 258 3.80 -14.69 -25.72
N LYS A 259 3.82 -16.02 -25.91
CA LYS A 259 3.75 -16.98 -24.79
C LYS A 259 4.78 -16.69 -23.70
N SER A 260 6.01 -16.35 -24.10
CA SER A 260 7.08 -16.02 -23.16
C SER A 260 6.78 -14.79 -22.32
N GLN A 261 6.14 -13.76 -22.89
CA GLN A 261 5.74 -12.56 -22.15
C GLN A 261 4.65 -12.87 -21.12
N VAL A 262 3.62 -13.63 -21.52
CA VAL A 262 2.56 -14.06 -20.60
C VAL A 262 3.12 -14.91 -19.46
N GLN A 263 3.97 -15.89 -19.80
CA GLN A 263 4.61 -16.75 -18.82
C GLN A 263 5.51 -15.97 -17.85
N LEU A 264 6.26 -14.99 -18.36
CA LEU A 264 7.07 -14.10 -17.54
C LEU A 264 6.18 -13.33 -16.55
N THR A 265 5.11 -12.68 -17.01
CA THR A 265 4.21 -11.89 -16.16
C THR A 265 3.61 -12.73 -15.03
N ALA A 266 3.08 -13.91 -15.36
CA ALA A 266 2.49 -14.82 -14.37
C ALA A 266 3.54 -15.32 -13.35
N THR A 267 4.75 -15.62 -13.82
CA THR A 267 5.86 -16.05 -12.95
C THR A 267 6.28 -14.94 -12.00
N LEU A 268 6.43 -13.70 -12.49
CA LEU A 268 6.80 -12.55 -11.68
C LEU A 268 5.76 -12.25 -10.60
N TRP A 269 4.46 -12.33 -10.94
CA TRP A 269 3.38 -12.22 -9.96
C TRP A 269 3.47 -13.30 -8.87
N ALA A 270 3.60 -14.58 -9.27
CA ALA A 270 3.66 -15.69 -8.32
C ALA A 270 4.85 -15.57 -7.35
N LEU A 271 6.03 -15.23 -7.88
CA LEU A 271 7.24 -15.01 -7.09
C LEU A 271 7.08 -13.83 -6.13
N PHE A 272 6.54 -12.70 -6.59
CA PHE A 272 6.29 -11.55 -5.72
C PHE A 272 5.32 -11.90 -4.60
N LYS A 273 4.17 -12.51 -4.92
CA LYS A 273 3.16 -12.89 -3.92
C LYS A 273 3.76 -13.76 -2.83
N GLN A 274 4.49 -14.82 -3.20
CA GLN A 274 5.15 -15.71 -2.24
C GLN A 274 6.22 -14.99 -1.42
N GLY A 275 7.10 -14.23 -2.08
CA GLY A 275 8.17 -13.49 -1.41
C GLY A 275 7.64 -12.40 -0.47
N TYR A 276 6.55 -11.72 -0.85
CA TYR A 276 5.91 -10.67 -0.07
C TYR A 276 5.38 -11.23 1.26
N PHE A 277 4.59 -12.31 1.22
CA PHE A 277 4.06 -12.94 2.44
C PHE A 277 5.18 -13.58 3.27
N ALA A 278 6.12 -14.28 2.62
CA ALA A 278 7.27 -14.86 3.31
C ALA A 278 8.10 -13.78 4.03
N TRP A 279 8.33 -12.63 3.40
CA TRP A 279 9.05 -11.53 4.04
C TRP A 279 8.31 -10.99 5.27
N HIS A 280 7.00 -10.76 5.19
CA HIS A 280 6.22 -10.30 6.35
C HIS A 280 6.27 -11.30 7.51
N ILE A 281 6.06 -12.59 7.21
CA ILE A 281 6.04 -13.65 8.23
C ILE A 281 7.41 -13.80 8.90
N ASN A 282 8.50 -13.75 8.14
CA ASN A 282 9.85 -14.01 8.66
C ASN A 282 10.58 -12.74 9.13
N SER A 283 10.01 -11.56 8.92
CA SER A 283 10.64 -10.29 9.31
C SER A 283 10.27 -9.92 10.74
N LYS A 284 11.29 -9.79 11.58
CA LYS A 284 11.17 -9.32 12.98
C LYS A 284 10.42 -8.00 13.11
N ARG A 285 10.43 -7.16 12.05
CA ARG A 285 9.69 -5.89 12.00
C ARG A 285 8.22 -6.06 12.39
N TYR A 286 7.58 -7.16 11.95
CA TYR A 286 6.14 -7.36 12.09
C TYR A 286 5.74 -8.06 13.40
N GLY A 287 6.70 -8.55 14.19
CA GLY A 287 6.42 -9.16 15.49
C GLY A 287 5.61 -10.47 15.44
N LEU A 288 5.47 -11.09 14.27
CA LEU A 288 4.63 -12.28 14.07
C LEU A 288 5.21 -13.56 14.69
N ASP A 289 6.51 -13.57 15.02
CA ASP A 289 7.17 -14.68 15.73
C ASP A 289 6.50 -14.97 17.09
N SER A 290 5.99 -13.93 17.76
CA SER A 290 5.29 -14.05 19.04
C SER A 290 3.95 -14.77 18.93
N LEU A 291 3.26 -14.63 17.80
CA LEU A 291 2.03 -15.36 17.52
C LEU A 291 2.35 -16.82 17.21
N LYS A 292 3.40 -17.05 16.43
CA LYS A 292 3.85 -18.41 16.08
C LYS A 292 4.17 -19.24 17.32
N SER A 293 4.94 -18.69 18.26
CA SER A 293 5.29 -19.41 19.49
C SER A 293 4.06 -19.73 20.37
N HIS A 294 3.03 -18.89 20.34
CA HIS A 294 1.78 -19.12 21.06
C HIS A 294 0.98 -20.32 20.51
N PHE A 295 1.02 -20.56 19.20
CA PHE A 295 0.32 -21.68 18.56
C PHE A 295 1.15 -22.97 18.46
N GLU A 296 2.48 -22.87 18.46
CA GLU A 296 3.37 -24.05 18.47
C GLU A 296 3.62 -24.60 19.88
N GLY A 297 3.32 -23.82 20.92
CA GLY A 297 3.41 -24.21 22.33
C GLY A 297 2.10 -24.70 22.96
N ALA A 298 1.02 -24.79 22.18
CA ALA A 298 -0.30 -25.30 22.58
C ALA A 298 -0.60 -26.64 21.90
#